data_AF-A0A1B1AIN8-F1
#
_entry.id   AF-A0A1B1AIN8-F1
#
_cell.length_a   1.000
_cell.length_b   1.000
_cell.length_c   1.000
_cell.angle_alpha   90.00
_cell.angle_beta   90.00
_cell.angle_gamma   90.00
#
_symmetry.space_group_name_H-M   'P 1'
#
loop_
_entity.id
_entity.type
_entity.pdbx_description
1 polymer ?
#
loop_
_entity_poly.entity_id
_entity_poly.type
_entity_poly.pdbx_seq_one_letter_code
_entity_poly.pdbx_strand_id
1 'polypeptide(L)'
;MRIASIIAALALATLATACANRTGDLTIAQWCAQDASRGNTDICKQHADTEEVRSSLGTRIAEVFGVANRAQATADQAMARNVVCVTRTMNRTRAGTCDPGYTLTGCTQTRYTSRAGGMAILRSVSDSECRFNGQVLEVQVRCCAMGPNPPPATLVRDTAPPAPETPQPAPVS
;
A
#
# COMPACT_ATOMS: atom_id res chain seq x y z
N MET A 1 -35.50 -18.13 -20.92
CA MET A 1 -34.86 -17.60 -19.68
C MET A 1 -35.84 -16.85 -18.75
N ARG A 2 -36.79 -16.05 -19.27
CA ARG A 2 -37.72 -15.25 -18.42
C ARG A 2 -38.76 -16.05 -17.63
N ILE A 3 -39.17 -17.22 -18.11
CA ILE A 3 -40.21 -18.05 -17.45
C ILE A 3 -39.63 -18.79 -16.23
N ALA A 4 -38.38 -19.25 -16.33
CA ALA A 4 -37.68 -19.92 -15.22
C ALA A 4 -37.49 -18.99 -14.01
N SER A 5 -37.20 -17.70 -14.25
CA SER A 5 -37.07 -16.69 -13.20
C SER A 5 -38.40 -16.36 -12.50
N ILE A 6 -39.54 -16.43 -13.21
CA ILE A 6 -40.86 -16.18 -12.64
C ILE A 6 -41.28 -17.36 -11.74
N ILE A 7 -41.00 -18.59 -12.15
CA ILE A 7 -41.32 -19.79 -11.37
C ILE A 7 -40.46 -19.85 -10.09
N ALA A 8 -39.18 -19.48 -10.17
CA ALA A 8 -38.31 -19.40 -8.99
C ALA A 8 -38.78 -18.33 -7.97
N ALA A 9 -39.24 -17.17 -8.45
CA ALA A 9 -39.78 -16.13 -7.58
C ALA A 9 -41.10 -16.55 -6.90
N LEU A 10 -41.98 -17.26 -7.63
CA LEU A 10 -43.22 -17.81 -7.06
C LEU A 10 -42.95 -18.90 -6.02
N ALA A 11 -41.97 -19.77 -6.25
CA ALA A 11 -41.58 -20.80 -5.29
C ALA A 11 -40.99 -20.21 -3.99
N LEU A 12 -40.20 -19.13 -4.09
CA LEU A 12 -39.72 -18.41 -2.89
C LEU A 12 -40.85 -17.71 -2.14
N ALA A 13 -41.81 -17.12 -2.85
CA ALA A 13 -42.94 -16.42 -2.23
C ALA A 13 -43.88 -17.37 -1.48
N THR A 14 -44.15 -18.57 -2.03
CA THR A 14 -44.99 -19.57 -1.35
C THR A 14 -44.32 -20.16 -0.11
N LEU A 15 -43.00 -20.37 -0.13
CA LEU A 15 -42.23 -20.81 1.04
C LEU A 15 -42.19 -19.76 2.16
N ALA A 16 -42.12 -18.46 1.81
CA ALA A 16 -42.15 -17.38 2.80
C ALA A 16 -43.49 -17.31 3.56
N THR A 17 -44.62 -17.58 2.87
CA THR A 17 -45.95 -17.59 3.51
C THR A 17 -46.19 -18.78 4.45
N ALA A 18 -45.48 -19.90 4.25
CA ALA A 18 -45.56 -21.05 5.15
C ALA A 18 -44.86 -20.80 6.52
N CYS A 19 -43.87 -19.91 6.56
CA CYS A 19 -43.21 -19.49 7.80
C CYS A 19 -44.00 -18.40 8.56
N ALA A 20 -44.81 -17.60 7.87
CA ALA A 20 -45.56 -16.49 8.47
C ALA A 20 -46.68 -16.94 9.43
N ASN A 21 -47.18 -18.17 9.31
CA ASN A 21 -48.37 -18.60 10.05
C ASN A 21 -48.10 -19.29 11.41
N ARG A 22 -46.83 -19.38 11.85
CA ARG A 22 -46.45 -20.05 13.11
C ARG A 22 -46.31 -19.11 14.30
N THR A 23 -45.94 -17.86 14.08
CA THR A 23 -45.76 -16.84 15.13
C THR A 23 -46.86 -15.78 15.14
N GLY A 24 -47.80 -15.84 14.19
CA GLY A 24 -48.81 -14.79 13.96
C GLY A 24 -48.16 -13.48 13.51
N ASP A 25 -48.74 -12.35 13.91
CA ASP A 25 -48.22 -11.00 13.61
C ASP A 25 -46.99 -10.61 14.46
N LEU A 26 -46.49 -11.52 15.29
CA LEU A 26 -45.35 -11.27 16.18
C LEU A 26 -44.04 -11.68 15.51
N THR A 27 -42.99 -10.91 15.79
CA THR A 27 -41.63 -11.35 15.48
C THR A 27 -41.27 -12.58 16.33
N ILE A 28 -40.36 -13.43 15.83
CA ILE A 28 -39.95 -14.65 16.53
C ILE A 28 -39.44 -14.34 17.95
N ALA A 29 -38.66 -13.26 18.11
CA ALA A 29 -38.18 -12.81 19.41
C ALA A 29 -39.33 -12.44 20.38
N GLN A 30 -40.34 -11.71 19.91
CA GLN A 30 -41.51 -11.33 20.71
C GLN A 30 -42.39 -12.54 21.05
N TRP A 31 -42.53 -13.48 20.11
CA TRP A 31 -43.31 -14.70 20.31
C TRP A 31 -42.65 -15.65 21.31
N CYS A 32 -41.32 -15.77 21.28
CA CYS A 32 -40.52 -16.54 22.23
C CYS A 32 -40.45 -15.89 23.62
N ALA A 33 -40.49 -14.55 23.70
CA ALA A 33 -40.42 -13.80 24.96
C ALA A 33 -41.76 -13.73 25.73
N GLN A 34 -42.89 -14.03 25.07
CA GLN A 34 -44.21 -13.97 25.69
C GLN A 34 -44.48 -15.07 26.73
N ASP A 35 -43.81 -16.21 26.62
CA ASP A 35 -44.07 -17.38 27.47
C ASP A 35 -42.80 -18.22 27.62
N ALA A 36 -42.36 -18.42 28.86
CA ALA A 36 -41.14 -19.17 29.18
C ALA A 36 -41.21 -20.64 28.74
N SER A 37 -42.41 -21.23 28.63
CA SER A 37 -42.59 -22.60 28.16
C SER A 37 -42.31 -22.76 26.65
N ARG A 38 -42.34 -21.66 25.88
CA ARG A 38 -42.09 -21.65 24.42
C ARG A 38 -40.61 -21.69 24.07
N GLY A 39 -39.71 -21.44 25.03
CA GLY A 39 -38.26 -21.52 24.82
C GLY A 39 -37.80 -22.90 24.32
N ASN A 40 -38.56 -23.96 24.60
CA ASN A 40 -38.25 -25.32 24.13
C ASN A 40 -38.74 -25.64 22.71
N THR A 41 -39.49 -24.74 22.07
CA THR A 41 -39.94 -24.92 20.69
C THR A 41 -38.79 -24.74 19.70
N ASP A 42 -38.83 -25.48 18.60
CA ASP A 42 -37.77 -25.47 17.58
C ASP A 42 -37.54 -24.06 16.99
N ILE A 43 -38.59 -23.23 16.95
CA ILE A 43 -38.53 -21.86 16.43
C ILE A 43 -37.65 -20.98 17.33
N CYS A 44 -37.81 -21.08 18.65
CA CYS A 44 -37.03 -20.28 19.60
C CYS A 44 -35.58 -20.75 19.69
N LYS A 45 -35.35 -22.06 19.60
CA LYS A 45 -34.00 -22.64 19.52
C LYS A 45 -33.26 -22.19 18.26
N GLN A 46 -33.90 -22.35 17.10
CA GLN A 46 -33.30 -21.94 15.83
C GLN A 46 -33.03 -20.44 15.76
N HIS A 47 -33.89 -19.61 16.36
CA HIS A 47 -33.65 -18.17 16.47
C HIS A 47 -32.45 -17.86 17.38
N ALA A 48 -32.33 -18.51 18.53
CA ALA A 48 -31.18 -18.35 19.42
C ALA A 48 -29.87 -18.75 18.72
N ASP A 49 -29.86 -19.91 18.05
CA ASP A 49 -28.70 -20.38 17.28
C ASP A 49 -28.34 -19.39 16.15
N THR A 50 -29.33 -18.82 15.48
CA THR A 50 -29.12 -17.84 14.39
C THR A 50 -28.53 -16.53 14.91
N GLU A 51 -28.97 -16.04 16.08
CA GLU A 51 -28.41 -14.84 16.71
C GLU A 51 -26.98 -15.08 17.23
N GLU A 52 -26.68 -16.26 17.77
CA GLU A 52 -25.32 -16.66 18.15
C GLU A 52 -24.39 -16.70 16.94
N VAL A 53 -24.84 -17.30 15.83
CA VAL A 53 -24.11 -17.31 14.56
C VAL A 53 -23.91 -15.89 14.04
N ARG A 54 -24.94 -15.02 14.07
CA ARG A 54 -24.80 -13.62 13.65
C ARG A 54 -23.79 -12.84 14.50
N SER A 55 -23.81 -13.03 15.81
CA SER A 55 -22.88 -12.39 16.75
C SER A 55 -21.44 -12.87 16.55
N SER A 56 -21.24 -14.19 16.41
CA SER A 56 -19.92 -14.78 16.18
C SER A 56 -19.34 -14.39 14.82
N LEU A 57 -20.16 -14.33 13.75
CA LEU A 57 -19.75 -13.80 12.46
C LEU A 57 -19.41 -12.31 12.54
N GLY A 58 -20.21 -11.50 13.24
CA GLY A 58 -19.94 -10.07 13.43
C GLY A 58 -18.58 -9.83 14.10
N THR A 59 -18.26 -10.63 15.13
CA THR A 59 -16.97 -10.58 15.84
C THR A 59 -15.81 -10.98 14.92
N ARG A 60 -15.95 -12.07 14.16
CA ARG A 60 -14.93 -12.52 13.19
C ARG A 60 -14.71 -11.52 12.06
N ILE A 61 -15.79 -10.90 11.57
CA ILE A 61 -15.73 -9.86 10.53
C ILE A 61 -15.00 -8.62 11.07
N ALA A 62 -15.31 -8.18 12.29
CA ALA A 62 -14.60 -7.06 12.93
C ALA A 62 -13.10 -7.36 13.15
N GLU A 63 -12.77 -8.59 13.53
CA GLU A 63 -11.38 -9.05 13.66
C GLU A 63 -10.64 -9.03 12.31
N VAL A 64 -11.27 -9.56 11.25
CA VAL A 64 -10.71 -9.54 9.89
C VAL A 64 -10.51 -8.12 9.38
N PHE A 65 -11.45 -7.20 9.60
CA PHE A 65 -11.27 -5.79 9.25
C PHE A 65 -10.15 -5.12 10.08
N GLY A 66 -10.01 -5.47 11.36
CA GLY A 66 -8.91 -5.00 12.21
C GLY A 66 -7.53 -5.53 11.80
N VAL A 67 -7.47 -6.73 11.21
CA VAL A 67 -6.24 -7.29 10.62
C VAL A 67 -5.95 -6.64 9.27
N ALA A 68 -6.97 -6.44 8.42
CA ALA A 68 -6.81 -5.78 7.12
C ALA A 68 -6.32 -4.33 7.25
N ASN A 69 -6.86 -3.56 8.20
CA ASN A 69 -6.41 -2.19 8.46
C ASN A 69 -4.96 -2.14 8.98
N ARG A 70 -4.56 -3.10 9.83
CA ARG A 70 -3.16 -3.22 10.27
C ARG A 70 -2.22 -3.62 9.11
N ALA A 71 -2.66 -4.52 8.25
CA ALA A 71 -1.91 -4.93 7.07
C ALA A 71 -1.74 -3.77 6.07
N GLN A 72 -2.81 -2.98 5.83
CA GLN A 72 -2.77 -1.77 5.02
C GLN A 72 -1.79 -0.74 5.57
N ALA A 73 -1.87 -0.43 6.87
CA ALA A 73 -0.96 0.52 7.52
C ALA A 73 0.51 0.04 7.49
N THR A 74 0.73 -1.28 7.61
CA THR A 74 2.08 -1.87 7.50
C THR A 74 2.59 -1.81 6.06
N ALA A 75 1.72 -2.05 5.08
CA ALA A 75 2.04 -1.93 3.66
C ALA A 75 2.34 -0.47 3.27
N ASP A 76 1.57 0.50 3.74
CA ASP A 76 1.81 1.93 3.51
C ASP A 76 3.12 2.39 4.17
N GLN A 77 3.42 1.91 5.39
CA GLN A 77 4.69 2.17 6.05
C GLN A 77 5.89 1.48 5.37
N ALA A 78 5.69 0.32 4.76
CA ALA A 78 6.73 -0.35 3.98
C ALA A 78 6.93 0.33 2.62
N MET A 79 5.85 0.79 1.97
CA MET A 79 5.90 1.53 0.71
C MET A 79 6.55 2.91 0.86
N ALA A 80 6.41 3.56 2.02
CA ALA A 80 7.12 4.79 2.36
C ALA A 80 8.65 4.63 2.48
N ARG A 81 9.16 3.39 2.61
CA ARG A 81 10.60 3.09 2.76
C ARG A 81 11.29 2.67 1.47
N ASN A 82 10.56 2.53 0.36
CA ASN A 82 11.17 2.22 -0.92
C ASN A 82 11.78 3.49 -1.52
N VAL A 83 13.09 3.66 -1.32
CA VAL A 83 13.88 4.74 -1.91
C VAL A 83 14.55 4.21 -3.18
N VAL A 84 14.17 4.76 -4.33
CA VAL A 84 14.81 4.44 -5.61
C VAL A 84 15.74 5.58 -5.99
N CYS A 85 17.03 5.29 -6.04
CA CYS A 85 18.06 6.26 -6.42
C CYS A 85 18.60 5.96 -7.81
N VAL A 86 18.69 7.00 -8.62
CA VAL A 86 19.29 6.97 -9.96
C VAL A 86 20.46 7.95 -10.01
N THR A 87 21.50 7.60 -10.76
CA THR A 87 22.62 8.50 -11.03
C THR A 87 22.50 9.03 -12.44
N ARG A 88 22.53 10.36 -12.58
CA ARG A 88 22.51 11.07 -13.86
C ARG A 88 23.88 11.67 -14.13
N THR A 89 24.39 11.44 -15.32
CA THR A 89 25.65 12.06 -15.75
C THR A 89 25.36 13.20 -16.72
N MET A 90 25.88 14.38 -16.42
CA MET A 90 25.71 15.58 -17.23
C MET A 90 27.07 16.08 -17.69
N ASN A 91 27.18 16.37 -18.99
CA ASN A 91 28.44 16.78 -19.60
C ASN A 91 28.45 18.27 -19.92
N ARG A 92 29.62 18.89 -19.82
CA ARG A 92 29.88 20.29 -20.21
C ARG A 92 28.88 21.30 -19.60
N THR A 93 28.47 21.07 -18.35
CA THR A 93 27.44 21.84 -17.66
C THR A 93 28.01 22.62 -16.47
N ARG A 94 27.31 23.67 -16.03
CA ARG A 94 27.59 24.38 -14.77
C ARG A 94 26.66 23.92 -13.64
N ALA A 95 25.71 23.05 -13.94
CA ALA A 95 24.72 22.58 -12.99
C ALA A 95 24.39 21.11 -13.20
N GLY A 96 24.17 20.40 -12.12
CA GLY A 96 23.59 19.05 -12.11
C GLY A 96 22.15 19.11 -11.66
N THR A 97 21.22 18.47 -12.37
CA THR A 97 19.78 18.54 -12.08
C THR A 97 19.15 17.14 -11.99
N CYS A 98 18.17 16.99 -11.11
CA CYS A 98 17.33 15.79 -11.02
C CYS A 98 16.11 15.87 -11.96
N ASP A 99 15.55 14.72 -12.30
CA ASP A 99 14.27 14.67 -13.03
C ASP A 99 13.12 15.05 -12.10
N PRO A 100 11.99 15.55 -12.64
CA PRO A 100 10.82 15.84 -11.83
C PRO A 100 10.39 14.64 -10.99
N GLY A 101 10.11 14.87 -9.70
CA GLY A 101 9.75 13.81 -8.75
C GLY A 101 10.93 13.09 -8.10
N TYR A 102 12.16 13.47 -8.42
CA TYR A 102 13.36 13.04 -7.69
C TYR A 102 13.98 14.18 -6.90
N THR A 103 14.50 13.86 -5.71
CA THR A 103 15.24 14.76 -4.83
C THR A 103 16.75 14.52 -4.96
N LEU A 104 17.51 15.60 -5.04
CA LEU A 104 18.96 15.59 -5.08
C LEU A 104 19.54 15.10 -3.75
N THR A 105 20.36 14.04 -3.81
CA THR A 105 21.03 13.47 -2.63
C THR A 105 22.55 13.63 -2.71
N GLY A 106 23.11 13.69 -3.92
CA GLY A 106 24.55 13.88 -4.10
C GLY A 106 24.87 14.51 -5.45
N CYS A 107 25.95 15.26 -5.49
CA CYS A 107 26.46 15.87 -6.71
C CYS A 107 27.98 15.88 -6.68
N THR A 108 28.61 15.19 -7.62
CA THR A 108 30.06 15.05 -7.69
C THR A 108 30.55 15.41 -9.08
N GLN A 109 31.71 16.04 -9.13
CA GLN A 109 32.40 16.34 -10.37
C GLN A 109 33.39 15.23 -10.68
N THR A 110 33.18 14.51 -11.77
CA THR A 110 34.05 13.39 -12.18
C THR A 110 35.05 13.78 -13.24
N ARG A 111 34.78 14.86 -14.00
CA ARG A 111 35.74 15.41 -14.96
C ARG A 111 35.70 16.93 -14.99
N TYR A 112 36.87 17.55 -14.87
CA TYR A 112 37.04 19.00 -14.85
C TYR A 112 37.86 19.49 -16.05
N THR A 113 37.73 20.78 -16.36
CA THR A 113 38.48 21.39 -17.46
C THR A 113 39.90 21.71 -16.99
N SER A 114 40.91 21.36 -17.79
CA SER A 114 42.28 21.80 -17.54
C SER A 114 42.48 23.30 -17.87
N ARG A 115 41.64 23.86 -18.75
CA ARG A 115 41.74 25.25 -19.22
C ARG A 115 41.15 26.29 -18.25
N ALA A 116 40.33 25.89 -17.27
CA ALA A 116 39.71 26.81 -16.31
C ALA A 116 40.27 26.71 -14.87
N GLY A 117 41.44 26.11 -14.68
CA GLY A 117 42.16 26.18 -13.40
C GLY A 117 41.83 25.08 -12.38
N GLY A 118 41.29 23.94 -12.80
CA GLY A 118 41.06 22.77 -11.93
C GLY A 118 39.58 22.49 -11.65
N MET A 119 39.30 21.86 -10.50
CA MET A 119 37.92 21.50 -10.14
C MET A 119 37.04 22.75 -9.98
N ALA A 120 35.83 22.71 -10.55
CA ALA A 120 34.85 23.77 -10.31
C ALA A 120 34.29 23.64 -8.89
N ILE A 121 34.22 24.76 -8.18
CA ILE A 121 33.73 24.84 -6.80
C ILE A 121 32.21 24.83 -6.81
N LEU A 122 31.62 23.94 -6.00
CA LEU A 122 30.18 23.90 -5.77
C LEU A 122 29.73 25.18 -5.04
N ARG A 123 28.77 25.90 -5.62
CA ARG A 123 28.27 27.20 -5.13
C ARG A 123 26.97 27.09 -4.36
N SER A 124 26.05 26.26 -4.83
CA SER A 124 24.75 26.09 -4.21
C SER A 124 24.20 24.70 -4.48
N VAL A 125 23.38 24.22 -3.55
CA VAL A 125 22.67 22.94 -3.62
C VAL A 125 21.24 23.18 -3.18
N SER A 126 20.28 22.71 -3.96
CA SER A 126 18.86 22.64 -3.63
C SER A 126 18.37 21.20 -3.73
N ASP A 127 17.10 20.98 -3.42
CA ASP A 127 16.47 19.66 -3.53
C ASP A 127 16.41 19.12 -4.96
N SER A 128 16.70 19.92 -5.99
CA SER A 128 16.60 19.51 -7.39
C SER A 128 17.85 19.82 -8.23
N GLU A 129 18.73 20.71 -7.76
CA GLU A 129 19.87 21.20 -8.54
C GLU A 129 21.11 21.46 -7.66
N CYS A 130 22.28 21.13 -8.18
CA CYS A 130 23.58 21.60 -7.70
C CYS A 130 24.21 22.53 -8.74
N ARG A 131 24.77 23.67 -8.31
CA ARG A 131 25.44 24.62 -9.22
C ARG A 131 26.91 24.79 -8.87
N PHE A 132 27.73 24.88 -9.90
CA PHE A 132 29.16 25.14 -9.83
C PHE A 132 29.50 26.57 -10.25
N ASN A 133 30.64 27.08 -9.78
CA ASN A 133 31.14 28.41 -10.14
C ASN A 133 31.62 28.51 -11.61
N GLY A 134 31.88 27.36 -12.25
CA GLY A 134 32.45 27.25 -13.58
C GLY A 134 31.91 26.04 -14.33
N GLN A 135 32.30 25.90 -15.59
CA GLN A 135 31.87 24.78 -16.43
C GLN A 135 32.63 23.50 -16.07
N VAL A 136 31.87 22.42 -15.92
CA VAL A 136 32.34 21.09 -15.58
C VAL A 136 32.24 20.20 -16.81
N LEU A 137 33.26 19.37 -17.07
CA LEU A 137 33.21 18.47 -18.22
C LEU A 137 32.26 17.31 -17.99
N GLU A 138 32.21 16.76 -16.78
CA GLU A 138 31.30 15.70 -16.37
C GLU A 138 30.92 15.85 -14.89
N VAL A 139 29.62 15.84 -14.61
CA VAL A 139 29.00 15.84 -13.28
C VAL A 139 28.18 14.57 -13.14
N GLN A 140 28.29 13.88 -12.01
CA GLN A 140 27.39 12.81 -11.61
C GLN A 140 26.47 13.28 -10.48
N VAL A 141 25.18 13.16 -10.70
CA VAL A 141 24.12 13.64 -9.83
C VAL A 141 23.34 12.43 -9.34
N ARG A 142 23.32 12.19 -8.03
CA ARG A 142 22.52 11.12 -7.41
C ARG A 142 21.20 11.69 -6.95
N CYS A 143 20.12 11.20 -7.56
CA CYS A 143 18.75 11.65 -7.38
C CYS A 143 17.91 10.49 -6.85
N CYS A 144 17.16 10.69 -5.78
CA CYS A 144 16.34 9.66 -5.16
C CYS A 144 14.87 10.06 -5.13
N ALA A 145 13.98 9.13 -5.43
CA ALA A 145 12.55 9.27 -5.28
C ALA A 145 12.04 8.30 -4.22
N MET A 146 11.00 8.70 -3.50
CA MET A 146 10.32 7.85 -2.51
C MET A 146 9.04 7.28 -3.12
N GLY A 147 8.82 5.98 -2.93
CA GLY A 147 7.59 5.30 -3.31
C GLY A 147 7.80 4.14 -4.28
N PRO A 148 6.78 3.29 -4.44
CA PRO A 148 6.87 2.04 -5.21
C PRO A 148 7.00 2.26 -6.73
N ASN A 149 6.54 3.40 -7.24
CA ASN A 149 6.54 3.73 -8.66
C ASN A 149 7.22 5.09 -8.87
N PRO A 150 8.57 5.15 -8.87
CA PRO A 150 9.27 6.38 -9.20
C PRO A 150 8.98 6.79 -10.67
N PRO A 151 8.95 8.08 -10.99
CA PRO A 151 8.75 8.54 -12.36
C PRO A 151 9.88 8.03 -13.27
N PRO A 152 9.63 7.81 -14.57
CA PRO A 152 10.66 7.32 -15.48
C PRO A 152 11.80 8.34 -15.57
N ALA A 153 13.00 7.94 -15.16
CA ALA A 153 14.17 8.81 -15.24
C ALA A 153 14.74 8.80 -16.66
N THR A 154 14.99 9.98 -17.20
CA THR A 154 15.24 10.20 -18.64
C THR A 154 16.71 9.99 -19.04
N LEU A 155 17.62 9.93 -18.06
CA LEU A 155 19.08 9.92 -18.27
C LEU A 155 19.81 9.02 -17.25
N VAL A 156 19.27 7.83 -16.97
CA VAL A 156 19.89 6.86 -16.05
C VAL A 156 20.93 6.04 -16.79
N ARG A 157 22.15 6.01 -16.27
CA ARG A 157 23.00 4.82 -16.46
C ARG A 157 22.67 3.91 -15.29
N ASP A 158 21.93 2.83 -15.57
CA ASP A 158 21.62 1.78 -14.59
C ASP A 158 22.90 1.08 -14.19
N THR A 159 23.67 1.72 -13.32
CA THR A 159 24.76 1.07 -12.62
C THR A 159 24.17 0.77 -11.25
N ALA A 160 23.71 -0.47 -11.08
CA ALA A 160 23.30 -0.98 -9.78
C ALA A 160 24.38 -0.61 -8.75
N PRO A 161 24.01 -0.14 -7.54
CA PRO A 161 24.99 0.10 -6.49
C PRO A 161 25.84 -1.16 -6.28
N PRO A 162 27.17 -1.05 -6.09
CA PRO A 162 27.97 -2.20 -5.71
C PRO A 162 27.39 -2.81 -4.43
N ALA A 163 27.32 -4.14 -4.38
CA ALA A 163 26.81 -4.85 -3.22
C ALA A 163 27.56 -4.41 -1.95
N PRO A 164 26.89 -4.28 -0.79
CA PRO A 164 27.57 -3.98 0.47
C PRO A 164 28.68 -4.99 0.73
N GLU A 165 29.91 -4.53 0.91
CA GLU A 165 31.01 -5.38 1.36
C GLU A 165 30.71 -5.83 2.78
N THR A 166 30.37 -7.12 2.97
CA THR A 166 30.28 -7.71 4.30
C THR A 166 31.67 -7.70 4.94
N PRO A 167 31.87 -7.07 6.10
CA PRO A 167 33.15 -7.10 6.82
C PRO A 167 33.51 -8.56 7.12
N GLN A 168 34.68 -9.00 6.65
CA GLN A 168 35.18 -10.34 6.92
C GLN A 168 35.53 -10.42 8.42
N PRO A 169 35.03 -11.41 9.18
CA PRO A 169 35.34 -11.53 10.60
C PRO A 169 36.84 -11.63 10.81
N ALA A 170 37.38 -10.83 11.74
CA ALA A 170 38.78 -10.91 12.12
C ALA A 170 39.09 -12.33 12.64
N PRO A 171 40.21 -12.95 12.23
CA PRO A 171 40.62 -14.23 12.78
C PRO A 171 40.90 -14.06 14.27
N VAL A 172 40.14 -14.77 15.10
CA VAL A 172 40.46 -14.91 16.52
C VAL A 172 41.64 -15.87 16.64
N SER A 173 42.75 -15.37 17.20
CA SER A 173 43.95 -16.11 17.58
C SER A 173 43.74 -16.88 18.88
#